data_AF-A0A2E7UIN6-F1
#
_entry.id   AF-A0A2E7UIN6-F1
#
_cell.length_a   1.000
_cell.length_b   1.000
_cell.length_c   1.000
_cell.angle_alpha   90.00
_cell.angle_beta   90.00
_cell.angle_gamma   90.00
#
_symmetry.space_group_name_H-M   'P 1'
#
loop_
_entity.id
_entity.type
_entity.pdbx_description
1 polymer ?
#
loop_
_entity_poly.entity_id
_entity_poly.type
_entity_poly.pdbx_seq_one_letter_code
_entity_poly.pdbx_strand_id
1 'polypeptide(L)' 'MNEKKSSFEAEILELESLVRKLEEGDVSLEESKRIYKQGIAIAQNCNQLLKETELEIKDLKEELEKQFDEPQE' A
#
# COMPACT_ATOMS: atom_id res chain seq x y z
N MET A 1 -8.15 -15.84 5.53
CA MET A 1 -7.88 -15.06 4.30
C MET A 1 -7.23 -13.75 4.75
N ASN A 2 -6.10 -13.37 4.15
CA ASN A 2 -5.26 -12.28 4.62
C ASN A 2 -5.93 -10.94 4.26
N GLU A 3 -6.78 -10.39 5.13
CA GLU A 3 -7.59 -9.19 4.86
C GLU A 3 -6.73 -7.97 4.46
N LYS A 4 -5.52 -7.82 5.04
CA LYS A 4 -4.53 -6.79 4.66
C LYS A 4 -4.04 -6.91 3.21
N LYS A 5 -3.97 -8.13 2.66
CA LYS A 5 -3.51 -8.34 1.28
C LYS A 5 -4.59 -7.97 0.27
N SER A 6 -5.83 -8.29 0.62
CA SER A 6 -7.00 -7.90 -0.17
C SER A 6 -7.23 -6.39 -0.16
N SER A 7 -6.82 -5.66 0.90
CA SER A 7 -6.97 -4.20 0.96
C SER A 7 -5.93 -3.47 0.11
N PHE A 8 -4.65 -3.87 0.14
CA PHE A 8 -3.62 -3.22 -0.68
C PHE A 8 -3.90 -3.38 -2.18
N GLU A 9 -4.16 -4.62 -2.62
CA GLU A 9 -4.41 -4.91 -4.03
C GLU A 9 -5.67 -4.20 -4.53
N ALA A 10 -6.72 -4.13 -3.70
CA ALA A 10 -7.93 -3.38 -4.03
C ALA A 10 -7.69 -1.87 -4.13
N GLU A 11 -6.96 -1.28 -3.19
CA GLU A 11 -6.60 0.13 -3.21
C GLU A 11 -5.77 0.50 -4.44
N ILE A 12 -4.78 -0.32 -4.80
CA ILE A 12 -3.98 -0.11 -6.02
C ILE A 12 -4.83 -0.21 -7.29
N LEU A 13 -5.72 -1.20 -7.39
CA LEU A 13 -6.62 -1.30 -8.54
C LEU A 13 -7.56 -0.09 -8.64
N GLU A 14 -8.02 0.44 -7.52
CA GLU A 14 -8.83 1.67 -7.50
C GLU A 14 -8.01 2.87 -7.97
N LEU A 15 -6.77 3.02 -7.51
CA LEU A 15 -5.87 4.09 -7.96
C LEU A 15 -5.61 4.02 -9.47
N GLU A 16 -5.35 2.85 -10.01
CA GLU A 16 -5.17 2.65 -11.46
C GLU A 16 -6.44 3.00 -12.26
N SER A 17 -7.62 2.72 -11.70
CA SER A 17 -8.90 3.08 -12.32
C SER A 17 -9.09 4.61 -12.33
N LEU A 18 -8.73 5.29 -11.25
CA LEU A 18 -8.75 6.74 -11.15
C LEU A 18 -7.78 7.41 -12.14
N VAL A 19 -6.57 6.87 -12.28
CA VAL A 19 -5.58 7.35 -13.27
C VAL A 19 -6.11 7.19 -14.69
N ARG A 20 -6.65 6.01 -15.04
CA ARG A 20 -7.24 5.77 -16.37
C ARG A 20 -8.33 6.78 -16.72
N LYS A 21 -9.22 7.09 -15.77
CA LYS A 21 -10.26 8.11 -15.96
C LYS A 21 -9.71 9.51 -16.24
N LEU A 22 -8.56 9.87 -15.64
CA LEU A 22 -7.89 11.15 -15.93
C LEU A 22 -7.26 11.14 -17.33
N GLU A 23 -6.68 10.02 -17.74
CA GLU A 23 -6.03 9.85 -19.05
C GLU A 23 -7.02 9.85 -20.22
N GLU A 24 -8.26 9.40 -19.98
CA GLU A 24 -9.35 9.43 -20.97
C GLU A 24 -9.76 10.86 -21.37
N GLY A 25 -9.47 11.86 -20.53
CA GLY A 25 -9.60 13.28 -20.88
C GLY A 25 -11.02 13.85 -20.90
N ASP A 26 -12.07 13.02 -20.81
CA ASP A 26 -13.48 13.43 -20.72
C ASP A 26 -13.94 13.66 -19.26
N VAL A 27 -13.09 14.31 -18.46
CA VAL A 27 -13.36 14.61 -17.05
C VAL A 27 -13.43 16.12 -16.83
N SER A 28 -14.55 16.57 -16.28
CA SER A 28 -14.73 17.97 -15.88
C SER A 28 -13.70 18.39 -14.83
N LEU A 29 -13.41 19.70 -14.73
CA LEU A 29 -12.48 20.22 -13.73
C LEU A 29 -12.81 19.82 -12.29
N GLU A 30 -14.10 19.84 -11.92
CA GLU A 30 -14.54 19.46 -10.58
C GLU A 30 -14.36 17.96 -10.32
N GLU A 31 -14.61 17.14 -11.35
CA GLU A 31 -14.36 15.70 -11.28
C GLU A 31 -12.86 15.39 -11.20
N SER A 32 -12.02 16.07 -11.97
CA SER A 32 -10.57 15.95 -11.89
C SER A 32 -10.03 16.30 -10.50
N LYS A 33 -10.58 17.33 -9.85
CA LYS A 33 -10.24 17.66 -8.45
C LYS A 33 -10.66 16.55 -7.48
N ARG A 34 -11.83 15.95 -7.69
CA ARG A 34 -12.34 14.84 -6.86
C ARG A 34 -11.45 13.61 -7.01
N ILE A 35 -11.18 13.20 -8.24
CA ILE A 35 -10.31 12.06 -8.56
C ILE A 35 -8.92 12.27 -7.96
N TYR A 36 -8.35 13.47 -8.11
CA TYR A 36 -7.03 13.78 -7.55
C TYR A 36 -6.99 13.63 -6.02
N LYS A 37 -7.99 14.16 -5.30
CA LYS A 37 -8.08 14.01 -3.84
C LYS A 37 -8.20 12.54 -3.42
N GLN A 38 -9.02 11.77 -4.13
CA GLN A 38 -9.18 10.34 -3.86
C GLN A 38 -7.87 9.58 -4.12
N GLY A 39 -7.19 9.85 -5.25
CA GLY A 39 -5.92 9.23 -5.58
C GLY A 39 -4.83 9.50 -4.55
N ILE A 40 -4.75 10.73 -4.03
CA ILE A 40 -3.82 11.07 -2.94
C ILE A 40 -4.12 10.27 -1.67
N ALA A 41 -5.40 10.15 -1.28
CA ALA A 41 -5.77 9.39 -0.09
C ALA A 41 -5.42 7.91 -0.23
N ILE A 42 -5.71 7.31 -1.38
CA ILE A 42 -5.37 5.91 -1.67
C ILE A 42 -3.85 5.70 -1.64
N ALA A 43 -3.08 6.58 -2.29
CA ALA A 43 -1.62 6.49 -2.29
C ALA A 43 -1.03 6.59 -0.87
N GLN A 44 -1.62 7.43 -0.01
CA GLN A 44 -1.21 7.54 1.40
C GLN A 44 -1.49 6.25 2.18
N ASN A 45 -2.68 5.66 2.02
CA ASN A 45 -3.03 4.40 2.68
C ASN A 45 -2.11 3.25 2.25
N CYS A 46 -1.88 3.11 0.94
CA CYS A 46 -0.94 2.14 0.40
C CYS A 46 0.46 2.30 0.99
N ASN A 47 0.97 3.53 1.07
CA ASN A 47 2.28 3.81 1.66
C ASN A 47 2.35 3.44 3.14
N GLN A 48 1.28 3.71 3.90
CA GLN A 48 1.18 3.36 5.31
C GLN A 48 1.20 1.83 5.50
N LEU A 49 0.43 1.10 4.72
CA LEU A 49 0.37 -0.36 4.79
C LEU A 49 1.72 -1.00 4.42
N LEU A 50 2.42 -0.47 3.42
CA LEU A 50 3.78 -0.93 3.07
C LEU A 50 4.74 -0.70 4.24
N LYS A 51 4.73 0.48 4.86
CA LYS A 51 5.60 0.79 6.02
C LYS A 51 5.35 -0.12 7.21
N GLU A 52 4.09 -0.38 7.54
CA GLU A 52 3.73 -1.32 8.61
C GLU A 52 4.25 -2.72 8.30
N THR A 53 4.07 -3.18 7.06
CA THR A 53 4.53 -4.49 6.63
C THR A 53 6.06 -4.60 6.65
N GLU A 54 6.77 -3.55 6.22
CA GLU A 54 8.23 -3.47 6.27
C GLU A 54 8.75 -3.56 7.71
N LEU A 55 8.08 -2.90 8.66
CA LEU A 55 8.41 -2.98 10.08
C LEU A 55 8.19 -4.40 10.62
N GLU A 56 7.03 -5.01 10.34
CA GLU A 56 6.74 -6.39 10.73
C GLU A 56 7.81 -7.37 10.19
N ILE A 57 8.23 -7.21 8.93
CA ILE A 57 9.29 -8.03 8.32
C ILE A 57 10.64 -7.81 9.01
N LYS A 58 10.95 -6.56 9.36
CA LYS A 58 12.21 -6.21 10.05
C LYS A 58 12.28 -6.89 11.41
N ASP A 59 11.22 -6.79 12.21
CA ASP A 59 11.16 -7.41 13.54
C ASP A 59 11.31 -8.94 13.45
N LEU A 60 10.65 -9.56 12.47
CA LEU A 60 10.79 -11.00 12.21
C LEU A 60 12.22 -11.41 11.82
N LYS A 61 12.94 -10.57 11.06
CA LYS A 61 14.34 -10.83 10.71
C LYS A 61 15.25 -10.73 11.93
N GLU A 62 15.08 -9.69 12.75
CA GLU A 62 15.87 -9.53 13.97
C GLU A 62 15.64 -10.68 14.95
N GLU A 63 14.40 -11.16 15.07
CA GLU A 63 14.07 -12.34 15.88
C GLU A 63 14.71 -13.62 15.33
N LEU A 64 14.67 -13.80 14.00
CA LEU A 64 15.30 -14.94 13.33
C LEU A 64 16.81 -14.95 13.54
N GLU A 65 17.48 -13.81 13.43
CA GLU A 65 18.93 -13.68 13.64
C GLU A 65 19.34 -14.08 15.07
N LYS A 66 18.58 -13.65 16.09
CA LYS A 66 18.83 -14.04 17.50
C LYS A 66 18.72 -15.55 17.72
N GLN A 67 17.84 -16.24 17.00
CA GLN A 67 17.68 -17.69 17.10
C GLN A 67 18.85 -18.49 16.51
N PHE A 68 19.66 -17.88 15.63
CA PHE A 68 20.82 -18.53 15.02
C PHE A 68 22.17 -18.12 15.64
N ASP A 69 22.20 -17.05 16.42
CA ASP A 69 23.40 -16.59 17.15
C ASP A 69 23.53 -17.17 18.57
N GLU A 70 22.60 -18.02 19.02
CA GLU A 70 22.81 -18.81 20.25
C GLU A 70 23.93 -19.83 20.03
N PRO A 71 25.03 -19.78 20.81
CA PRO A 71 26.03 -20.83 20.76
C PRO A 71 25.39 -22.14 21.20
N GLN A 72 25.33 -23.11 20.29
CA GLN A 72 24.95 -24.48 20.64
C GLN A 72 26.01 -25.00 21.62
N GLU A 73 25.63 -25.14 22.91
CA GLU A 73 26.42 -25.87 23.90
C GLU A 73 26.67 -27.32 23.49
#